data_AF-A0A176VXY3-F1
#
_entry.id   AF-A0A176VXY3-F1
#
_cell.length_a   1.000
_cell.length_b   1.000
_cell.length_c   1.000
_cell.angle_alpha   90.00
_cell.angle_beta   90.00
_cell.angle_gamma   90.00
#
_symmetry.space_group_name_H-M   'P 1'
#
loop_
_entity.id
_entity.type
_entity.pdbx_description
1 polymer ?
#
loop_
_entity_poly.entity_id
_entity_poly.type
_entity_poly.pdbx_seq_one_letter_code
_entity_poly.pdbx_strand_id
1 'polypeptide(L)'
;MLSQALIKSSSLKRLWLDQMEWGADLLLKALAGDDGNRSIECLYLSNMDGLGDCLRQVLTSNPSLKEVVLEYLRMRPEEWQQLGEGIRDNAMATNIRVRFDLDKNVEDRWNSIEALACAASSDVKDPRVELDLTLYSNHDSVLSLNLLGRVLRGELKSLKSFHIRRKDEYSGSNEDGLEGILSMNGNTGETSVLKKLTLETVQKDVLKDLLRSTMRRSGT
;
A
#
# COMPACT_ATOMS: atom_id res chain seq x y z
N MET A 1 -19.37 22.64 -9.93
CA MET A 1 -20.48 21.94 -10.63
C MET A 1 -20.35 20.42 -10.53
N LEU A 2 -19.18 19.83 -10.78
CA LEU A 2 -19.01 18.37 -10.72
C LEU A 2 -19.28 17.76 -9.33
N SER A 3 -18.79 18.35 -8.24
CA SER A 3 -19.08 17.87 -6.88
C SER A 3 -20.58 17.78 -6.59
N GLN A 4 -21.35 18.77 -7.03
CA GLN A 4 -22.81 18.79 -6.88
C GLN A 4 -23.50 17.72 -7.73
N ALA A 5 -23.01 17.46 -8.94
CA ALA A 5 -23.51 16.36 -9.76
C ALA A 5 -23.21 15.01 -9.11
N LEU A 6 -22.02 14.84 -8.53
CA LEU A 6 -21.66 13.64 -7.77
C LEU A 6 -22.59 13.50 -6.57
N ILE A 7 -22.73 14.50 -5.70
CA ILE A 7 -23.61 14.45 -4.52
C ILE A 7 -25.03 13.98 -4.87
N LYS A 8 -25.60 14.50 -5.96
CA LYS A 8 -26.97 14.17 -6.39
C LYS A 8 -27.11 12.81 -7.08
N SER A 9 -26.00 12.18 -7.45
CA SER A 9 -26.02 10.92 -8.17
C SER A 9 -26.24 9.74 -7.22
N SER A 10 -27.45 9.18 -7.23
CA SER A 10 -27.80 8.03 -6.41
C SER A 10 -27.43 6.68 -7.05
N SER A 11 -27.14 6.64 -8.35
CA SER A 11 -26.82 5.42 -9.10
C SER A 11 -25.32 5.16 -9.29
N LEU A 12 -24.48 6.18 -9.09
CA LEU A 12 -23.04 6.04 -9.28
C LEU A 12 -22.41 5.24 -8.14
N LYS A 13 -21.92 4.04 -8.46
CA LYS A 13 -21.29 3.13 -7.48
C LYS A 13 -19.76 3.20 -7.45
N ARG A 14 -19.13 3.65 -8.53
CA ARG A 14 -17.68 3.67 -8.70
C ARG A 14 -17.24 5.03 -9.21
N LEU A 15 -16.17 5.58 -8.63
CA LEU A 15 -15.55 6.82 -9.07
C LEU A 15 -14.08 6.57 -9.38
N TRP A 16 -13.65 6.91 -10.59
CA TRP A 16 -12.26 6.85 -11.04
C TRP A 16 -11.76 8.27 -11.30
N LEU A 17 -10.66 8.65 -10.67
CA LEU A 17 -9.93 9.90 -10.93
C LEU A 17 -8.47 9.58 -11.27
N ASP A 18 -7.97 10.13 -12.37
CA ASP A 18 -6.59 9.95 -12.82
C ASP A 18 -6.00 11.30 -13.24
N GLN A 19 -4.80 11.63 -12.75
CA GLN A 19 -4.06 12.85 -13.10
C GLN A 19 -4.84 14.16 -12.94
N MET A 20 -5.62 14.31 -11.85
CA MET A 20 -6.43 15.51 -11.59
C MET A 20 -5.83 16.40 -10.49
N GLU A 21 -5.41 17.62 -10.84
CA GLU A 21 -4.86 18.60 -9.88
C GLU A 21 -5.89 19.07 -8.83
N TRP A 22 -7.17 19.17 -9.21
CA TRP A 22 -8.26 19.62 -8.36
C TRP A 22 -9.00 18.48 -7.64
N GLY A 23 -8.43 17.27 -7.67
CA GLY A 23 -9.11 16.08 -7.17
C GLY A 23 -9.32 16.07 -5.65
N ALA A 24 -8.39 16.61 -4.86
CA ALA A 24 -8.55 16.71 -3.40
C ALA A 24 -9.82 17.50 -3.02
N ASP A 25 -9.98 18.69 -3.61
CA ASP A 25 -11.14 19.56 -3.43
C ASP A 25 -12.46 18.89 -3.86
N LEU A 26 -12.43 18.16 -4.99
CA LEU A 26 -13.59 17.41 -5.45
C LEU A 26 -13.98 16.35 -4.42
N LEU A 27 -13.02 15.55 -3.96
CA LEU A 27 -13.24 14.44 -3.04
C LEU A 27 -13.78 14.91 -1.70
N LEU A 28 -13.18 15.97 -1.12
CA LEU A 28 -13.67 16.56 0.13
C LEU A 28 -15.12 17.03 -0.01
N LYS A 29 -15.42 17.82 -1.06
CA LYS A 29 -16.77 18.36 -1.27
C LYS A 29 -17.80 17.27 -1.58
N ALA A 30 -17.41 16.26 -2.36
CA ALA A 30 -18.34 15.26 -2.85
C ALA A 30 -18.53 14.06 -1.92
N LEU A 31 -17.54 13.74 -1.06
CA LEU A 31 -17.54 12.49 -0.28
C LEU A 31 -17.37 12.68 1.23
N ALA A 32 -16.69 13.72 1.71
CA ALA A 32 -16.37 13.87 3.13
C ALA A 32 -17.40 14.68 3.94
N GLY A 33 -18.24 15.49 3.28
CA GLY A 33 -19.29 16.27 3.94
C GLY A 33 -20.51 15.43 4.36
N ASP A 34 -21.39 16.02 5.17
CA ASP A 34 -22.64 15.40 5.62
C ASP A 34 -23.53 14.99 4.45
N ASP A 35 -23.68 15.91 3.48
CA ASP A 35 -24.36 15.71 2.19
C ASP A 35 -23.51 14.95 1.17
N GLY A 36 -22.39 14.34 1.60
CA GLY A 36 -21.52 13.57 0.72
C GLY A 36 -22.25 12.42 0.05
N ASN A 37 -21.84 12.05 -1.16
CA ASN A 37 -22.42 10.94 -1.90
C ASN A 37 -22.22 9.63 -1.12
N ARG A 38 -23.35 8.99 -0.77
CA ARG A 38 -23.41 7.69 -0.06
C ARG A 38 -23.68 6.50 -0.98
N SER A 39 -23.81 6.73 -2.28
CA SER A 39 -23.97 5.69 -3.28
C SER A 39 -22.64 5.16 -3.81
N ILE A 40 -21.58 5.95 -3.79
CA ILE A 40 -20.24 5.54 -4.22
C ILE A 40 -19.66 4.58 -3.18
N GLU A 41 -19.35 3.37 -3.63
CA GLU A 41 -18.81 2.28 -2.80
C GLU A 41 -17.35 1.97 -3.14
N CYS A 42 -16.89 2.36 -4.32
CA CYS A 42 -15.53 2.11 -4.82
C CYS A 42 -14.90 3.40 -5.32
N LEU A 43 -13.73 3.75 -4.77
CA LEU A 43 -12.96 4.92 -5.15
C LEU A 43 -11.60 4.50 -5.71
N TYR A 44 -11.30 4.92 -6.93
CA TYR A 44 -10.03 4.64 -7.61
C TYR A 44 -9.31 5.95 -7.92
N LEU A 45 -8.10 6.12 -7.41
CA LEU A 45 -7.28 7.33 -7.55
C LEU A 45 -5.92 6.94 -8.11
N SER A 46 -5.50 7.60 -9.19
CA SER A 46 -4.23 7.31 -9.85
C SER A 46 -3.45 8.55 -10.25
N ASN A 47 -2.13 8.54 -10.05
CA ASN A 47 -1.21 9.60 -10.49
C ASN A 47 -1.62 11.02 -10.02
N MET A 48 -2.05 11.16 -8.77
CA MET A 48 -2.47 12.45 -8.21
C MET A 48 -1.52 12.91 -7.11
N ASP A 49 -1.46 14.23 -6.93
CA ASP A 49 -0.59 14.91 -5.97
C ASP A 49 -1.45 15.60 -4.89
N GLY A 50 -0.89 15.82 -3.70
CA GLY A 50 -1.51 16.64 -2.65
C GLY A 50 -2.79 16.06 -2.04
N LEU A 51 -2.90 14.73 -1.99
CA LEU A 51 -4.08 14.04 -1.48
C LEU A 51 -4.07 13.77 0.04
N GLY A 52 -2.98 14.07 0.76
CA GLY A 52 -2.73 13.64 2.15
C GLY A 52 -3.94 13.72 3.09
N ASP A 53 -4.19 14.89 3.68
CA ASP A 53 -5.29 15.09 4.63
C ASP A 53 -6.67 14.78 4.03
N CYS A 54 -6.84 15.00 2.73
CA CYS A 54 -8.07 14.71 2.01
C CYS A 54 -8.46 13.24 2.12
N LEU A 55 -7.52 12.31 1.88
CA LEU A 55 -7.80 10.87 1.93
C LEU A 55 -8.16 10.41 3.32
N ARG A 56 -7.45 10.91 4.34
CA ARG A 56 -7.78 10.61 5.73
C ARG A 56 -9.22 11.02 6.05
N GLN A 57 -9.63 12.23 5.67
CA GLN A 57 -11.00 12.71 5.91
C GLN A 57 -12.04 11.90 5.13
N VAL A 58 -11.79 11.60 3.86
CA VAL A 58 -12.73 10.82 3.03
C VAL A 58 -12.92 9.41 3.59
N LEU A 59 -11.85 8.74 4.02
CA LEU A 59 -11.91 7.38 4.55
C LEU A 59 -12.60 7.29 5.91
N THR A 60 -12.56 8.36 6.71
CA THR A 60 -13.14 8.39 8.06
C THR A 60 -14.58 8.91 8.05
N SER A 61 -14.93 9.81 7.13
CA SER A 61 -16.26 10.44 7.05
C SER A 61 -17.25 9.76 6.08
N ASN A 62 -16.79 8.85 5.21
CA ASN A 62 -17.66 8.19 4.25
C ASN A 62 -17.88 6.70 4.57
N PRO A 63 -18.99 6.35 5.27
CA PRO A 63 -19.29 4.97 5.64
C PRO A 63 -19.71 4.08 4.46
N SER A 64 -20.02 4.67 3.30
CA SER A 64 -20.43 3.90 2.12
C SER A 64 -19.26 3.33 1.33
N LEU A 65 -18.06 3.90 1.49
CA LEU A 65 -16.86 3.39 0.83
C LEU A 65 -16.52 2.00 1.37
N LYS A 66 -16.46 1.02 0.48
CA LYS A 66 -16.06 -0.35 0.77
C LYS A 66 -14.66 -0.63 0.27
N GLU A 67 -14.35 -0.13 -0.93
CA GLU A 67 -13.09 -0.35 -1.63
C GLU A 67 -12.44 0.98 -2.00
N VAL A 68 -11.17 1.15 -1.67
CA VAL A 68 -10.36 2.29 -2.08
C VAL A 68 -9.06 1.78 -2.69
N VAL A 69 -8.77 2.24 -3.91
CA VAL A 69 -7.56 1.87 -4.65
C VAL A 69 -6.76 3.14 -4.91
N LEU A 70 -5.53 3.16 -4.41
CA LEU A 70 -4.60 4.28 -4.49
C LEU A 70 -3.39 3.82 -5.32
N GLU A 71 -3.25 4.33 -6.54
CA GLU A 71 -2.17 3.95 -7.44
C GLU A 71 -1.25 5.14 -7.73
N TYR A 72 0.06 4.96 -7.51
CA TYR A 72 1.07 5.90 -7.96
C TYR A 72 0.86 7.34 -7.47
N LEU A 73 0.25 7.51 -6.29
CA LEU A 73 0.02 8.81 -5.70
C LEU A 73 1.34 9.43 -5.24
N ARG A 74 1.51 10.74 -5.47
CA ARG A 74 2.68 11.48 -4.98
C ARG A 74 2.28 12.22 -3.70
N MET A 75 2.56 11.57 -2.58
CA MET A 75 2.45 12.17 -1.26
C MET A 75 3.78 11.99 -0.53
N ARG A 76 4.06 12.91 0.39
CA ARG A 76 5.25 12.83 1.26
C ARG A 76 5.08 11.72 2.29
N PRO A 77 6.17 11.20 2.89
CA PRO A 77 6.09 10.18 3.94
C PRO A 77 5.13 10.56 5.09
N GLU A 78 5.08 11.83 5.48
CA GLU A 78 4.21 12.31 6.56
C GLU A 78 2.71 12.20 6.19
N GLU A 79 2.36 12.47 4.93
CA GLU A 79 0.99 12.32 4.44
C GLU A 79 0.58 10.84 4.39
N TRP A 80 1.51 9.95 4.00
CA TRP A 80 1.30 8.50 4.06
C TRP A 80 1.16 7.98 5.49
N GLN A 81 1.93 8.55 6.43
CA GLN A 81 1.80 8.26 7.85
C GLN A 81 0.40 8.64 8.35
N GLN A 82 -0.06 9.87 8.08
CA GLN A 82 -1.38 10.34 8.49
C GLN A 82 -2.51 9.50 7.88
N LEU A 83 -2.35 9.07 6.62
CA LEU A 83 -3.26 8.13 6.00
C LEU A 83 -3.28 6.80 6.75
N GLY A 84 -2.11 6.24 7.08
CA GLY A 84 -1.99 5.01 7.86
C GLY A 84 -2.66 5.11 9.24
N GLU A 85 -2.48 6.23 9.95
CA GLU A 85 -3.18 6.51 11.21
C GLU A 85 -4.70 6.54 11.01
N GLY A 86 -5.18 7.21 9.95
CA GLY A 86 -6.61 7.22 9.61
C GLY A 86 -7.16 5.81 9.34
N ILE A 87 -6.39 4.97 8.65
CA ILE A 87 -6.75 3.56 8.38
C ILE A 87 -6.85 2.76 9.68
N ARG A 88 -5.84 2.88 10.53
CA ARG A 88 -5.81 2.23 11.84
C ARG A 88 -6.97 2.68 12.70
N ASP A 89 -7.22 3.98 12.77
CA ASP A 89 -8.09 4.55 13.79
C ASP A 89 -9.56 4.43 13.42
N ASN A 90 -9.96 4.77 12.19
CA ASN A 90 -11.40 4.94 11.87
C ASN A 90 -11.75 4.80 10.39
N ALA A 91 -10.91 4.20 9.53
CA ALA A 91 -11.34 3.97 8.16
C ALA A 91 -12.64 3.15 8.15
N MET A 92 -13.59 3.55 7.33
CA MET A 92 -14.84 2.80 7.13
C MET A 92 -14.68 1.76 6.00
N ALA A 93 -13.80 2.05 5.04
CA ALA A 93 -13.46 1.12 3.98
C ALA A 93 -12.91 -0.19 4.53
N THR A 94 -13.38 -1.30 3.95
CA THR A 94 -12.99 -2.66 4.36
C THR A 94 -11.80 -3.17 3.56
N ASN A 95 -11.58 -2.63 2.36
CA ASN A 95 -10.43 -2.95 1.53
C ASN A 95 -9.75 -1.68 1.02
N ILE A 96 -8.47 -1.50 1.36
CA ILE A 96 -7.67 -0.38 0.91
C ILE A 96 -6.44 -0.93 0.20
N ARG A 97 -6.43 -0.82 -1.12
CA ARG A 97 -5.31 -1.27 -1.95
C ARG A 97 -4.41 -0.08 -2.27
N VAL A 98 -3.12 -0.22 -2.01
CA VAL A 98 -2.13 0.80 -2.31
C VAL A 98 -1.07 0.21 -3.24
N ARG A 99 -0.88 0.82 -4.42
CA ARG A 99 0.11 0.40 -5.40
C ARG A 99 1.21 1.43 -5.55
N PHE A 100 2.45 0.96 -5.38
CA PHE A 100 3.66 1.72 -5.67
C PHE A 100 4.36 1.16 -6.90
N ASP A 101 4.75 2.08 -7.79
CA ASP A 101 5.80 1.86 -8.79
C ASP A 101 7.11 2.34 -8.15
N LEU A 102 8.28 1.78 -8.49
CA LEU A 102 9.57 2.21 -7.91
C LEU A 102 10.57 2.70 -8.97
N ASP A 103 10.10 3.18 -10.13
CA ASP A 103 10.96 3.41 -11.29
C ASP A 103 12.13 4.42 -11.10
N LYS A 104 12.00 5.53 -10.34
CA LYS A 104 13.05 6.60 -10.34
C LYS A 104 13.32 7.38 -9.04
N ASN A 105 12.45 7.34 -8.03
CA ASN A 105 12.64 8.03 -6.74
C ASN A 105 12.48 7.03 -5.58
N VAL A 106 13.45 6.14 -5.46
CA VAL A 106 13.35 4.94 -4.61
C VAL A 106 13.30 5.29 -3.12
N GLU A 107 14.11 6.25 -2.66
CA GLU A 107 14.23 6.59 -1.22
C GLU A 107 12.93 7.19 -0.66
N ASP A 108 12.39 8.24 -1.28
CA ASP A 108 11.14 8.87 -0.83
C ASP A 108 9.94 7.91 -0.90
N ARG A 109 9.89 7.04 -1.91
CA ARG A 109 8.83 6.04 -2.03
C ARG A 109 8.95 4.94 -0.98
N TRP A 110 10.16 4.52 -0.64
CA TRP A 110 10.33 3.55 0.46
C TRP A 110 9.99 4.14 1.81
N ASN A 111 10.42 5.38 2.09
CA ASN A 111 10.02 6.10 3.29
C ASN A 111 8.49 6.22 3.38
N SER A 112 7.82 6.46 2.25
CA SER A 112 6.36 6.51 2.16
C SER A 112 5.67 5.16 2.43
N ILE A 113 6.19 4.08 1.84
CA ILE A 113 5.67 2.72 2.06
C ILE A 113 5.82 2.34 3.53
N GLU A 114 6.99 2.59 4.13
CA GLU A 114 7.27 2.28 5.52
C GLU A 114 6.42 3.13 6.47
N ALA A 115 6.28 4.43 6.21
CA ALA A 115 5.44 5.34 6.98
C ALA A 115 3.97 4.85 6.99
N LEU A 116 3.42 4.48 5.83
CA LEU A 116 2.08 3.91 5.73
C LEU A 116 1.96 2.59 6.52
N ALA A 117 2.87 1.64 6.27
CA ALA A 117 2.79 0.30 6.85
C ALA A 117 2.94 0.32 8.38
N CYS A 118 3.83 1.16 8.91
CA CYS A 118 4.01 1.34 10.34
C CYS A 118 2.79 2.01 10.98
N ALA A 119 2.33 3.13 10.41
CA ALA A 119 1.22 3.90 10.97
C ALA A 119 -0.12 3.14 10.96
N ALA A 120 -0.36 2.34 9.92
CA ALA A 120 -1.56 1.50 9.81
C ALA A 120 -1.55 0.25 10.70
N SER A 121 -0.42 -0.05 11.37
CA SER A 121 -0.27 -1.27 12.18
C SER A 121 -1.13 -1.20 13.44
N SER A 122 -1.76 -2.32 13.82
CA SER A 122 -2.65 -2.40 14.99
C SER A 122 -2.61 -3.79 15.60
N ASP A 123 -2.61 -3.87 16.94
CA ASP A 123 -2.74 -5.14 17.68
C ASP A 123 -4.20 -5.55 17.90
N VAL A 124 -5.15 -4.62 17.72
CA VAL A 124 -6.56 -4.81 18.11
C VAL A 124 -7.47 -5.00 16.90
N LYS A 125 -7.09 -4.42 15.75
CA LYS A 125 -7.94 -4.39 14.55
C LYS A 125 -7.40 -5.29 13.46
N ASP A 126 -8.34 -5.87 12.71
CA ASP A 126 -8.01 -6.60 11.49
C ASP A 126 -7.28 -5.70 10.48
N PRO A 127 -6.23 -6.22 9.81
CA PRO A 127 -5.54 -5.48 8.77
C PRO A 127 -6.46 -5.27 7.56
N ARG A 128 -6.37 -4.07 6.97
CA ARG A 128 -7.19 -3.65 5.83
C ARG A 128 -6.39 -3.28 4.59
N VAL A 129 -5.08 -3.12 4.74
CA VAL A 129 -4.20 -2.66 3.66
C VAL A 129 -3.78 -3.84 2.80
N GLU A 130 -3.96 -3.69 1.50
CA GLU A 130 -3.39 -4.57 0.48
C GLU A 130 -2.29 -3.80 -0.25
N LEU A 131 -1.03 -4.16 0.00
CA LEU A 131 0.13 -3.48 -0.58
C LEU A 131 0.58 -4.18 -1.86
N ASP A 132 0.75 -3.42 -2.94
CA ASP A 132 1.16 -3.90 -4.26
C ASP A 132 2.40 -3.13 -4.72
N LEU A 133 3.52 -3.81 -4.88
CA LEU A 133 4.80 -3.22 -5.26
C LEU A 133 5.23 -3.72 -6.63
N THR A 134 5.56 -2.78 -7.52
CA THR A 134 6.26 -3.08 -8.77
C THR A 134 7.72 -2.64 -8.64
N LEU A 135 8.62 -3.62 -8.69
CA LEU A 135 10.06 -3.47 -8.50
C LEU A 135 10.78 -3.40 -9.86
N TYR A 136 11.78 -2.51 -9.95
CA TYR A 136 12.60 -2.32 -11.15
C TYR A 136 14.08 -2.60 -10.90
N SER A 137 14.51 -2.67 -9.63
CA SER A 137 15.91 -2.91 -9.26
C SER A 137 16.08 -4.07 -8.27
N ASN A 138 17.32 -4.57 -8.18
CA ASN A 138 17.72 -5.48 -7.11
C ASN A 138 17.60 -4.83 -5.74
N HIS A 139 17.92 -3.54 -5.63
CA HIS A 139 17.79 -2.80 -4.38
C HIS A 139 16.34 -2.77 -3.86
N ASP A 140 15.36 -2.55 -4.74
CA ASP A 140 13.93 -2.64 -4.39
C ASP A 140 13.52 -4.04 -3.94
N SER A 141 14.15 -5.06 -4.54
CA SER A 141 13.94 -6.46 -4.14
C SER A 141 14.43 -6.68 -2.71
N VAL A 142 15.61 -6.18 -2.36
CA VAL A 142 16.15 -6.26 -1.00
C VAL A 142 15.23 -5.56 0.01
N LEU A 143 14.78 -4.33 -0.29
CA LEU A 143 13.95 -3.55 0.61
C LEU A 143 12.53 -4.13 0.78
N SER A 144 11.93 -4.62 -0.31
CA SER A 144 10.61 -5.29 -0.24
C SER A 144 10.66 -6.60 0.54
N LEU A 145 11.76 -7.35 0.46
CA LEU A 145 11.98 -8.53 1.30
C LEU A 145 12.16 -8.16 2.77
N ASN A 146 12.92 -7.12 3.07
CA ASN A 146 13.05 -6.64 4.45
C ASN A 146 11.68 -6.30 5.04
N LEU A 147 10.85 -5.55 4.30
CA LEU A 147 9.48 -5.25 4.69
C LEU A 147 8.66 -6.54 4.91
N LEU A 148 8.74 -7.50 3.98
CA LEU A 148 8.08 -8.80 4.11
C LEU A 148 8.53 -9.55 5.36
N GLY A 149 9.83 -9.57 5.66
CA GLY A 149 10.39 -10.18 6.85
C GLY A 149 9.79 -9.60 8.13
N ARG A 150 9.64 -8.27 8.20
CA ARG A 150 8.99 -7.60 9.35
C ARG A 150 7.51 -7.98 9.49
N VAL A 151 6.77 -8.03 8.38
CA VAL A 151 5.36 -8.47 8.37
C VAL A 151 5.22 -9.93 8.80
N LEU A 152 6.11 -10.82 8.34
CA LEU A 152 6.10 -12.24 8.69
C LEU A 152 6.47 -12.50 10.15
N ARG A 153 7.33 -11.66 10.74
CA ARG A 153 7.68 -11.70 12.17
C ARG A 153 6.65 -11.01 13.07
N GLY A 154 5.57 -10.48 12.51
CA GLY A 154 4.52 -9.79 13.27
C GLY A 154 4.86 -8.35 13.68
N GLU A 155 6.04 -7.83 13.33
CA GLU A 155 6.43 -6.44 13.64
C GLU A 155 5.54 -5.42 12.95
N LEU A 156 4.93 -5.81 11.81
CA LEU A 156 3.96 -5.01 11.07
C LEU A 156 2.67 -5.78 10.90
N LYS A 157 1.59 -5.26 11.49
CA LYS A 157 0.25 -5.87 11.52
C LYS A 157 -0.78 -5.10 10.70
N SER A 158 -0.32 -4.27 9.77
CA SER A 158 -1.18 -3.46 8.89
C SER A 158 -1.64 -4.19 7.62
N LEU A 159 -0.84 -5.15 7.14
CA LEU A 159 -1.00 -5.74 5.81
C LEU A 159 -1.83 -7.02 5.85
N LYS A 160 -2.95 -6.99 5.15
CA LYS A 160 -3.81 -8.15 4.89
C LYS A 160 -3.27 -8.96 3.72
N SER A 161 -2.84 -8.26 2.68
CA SER A 161 -2.28 -8.85 1.47
C SER A 161 -1.00 -8.09 1.09
N PHE A 162 0.00 -8.83 0.60
CA PHE A 162 1.23 -8.25 0.11
C PHE A 162 1.58 -8.88 -1.25
N HIS A 163 1.68 -8.03 -2.26
CA HIS A 163 1.99 -8.39 -3.64
C HIS A 163 3.31 -7.73 -4.05
N ILE A 164 4.25 -8.53 -4.53
CA ILE A 164 5.53 -8.07 -5.05
C ILE A 164 5.64 -8.56 -6.49
N ARG A 165 5.73 -7.64 -7.44
CA ARG A 165 5.95 -7.91 -8.85
C ARG A 165 7.29 -7.32 -9.27
N ARG A 166 8.15 -8.13 -9.87
CA ARG A 166 9.39 -7.65 -10.47
C ARG A 166 9.23 -7.51 -11.98
N LYS A 167 9.53 -6.32 -12.52
CA LYS A 167 9.63 -6.07 -13.96
C LYS A 167 11.11 -6.11 -14.35
N ASP A 168 11.43 -6.96 -15.32
CA ASP A 168 12.77 -7.03 -15.88
C ASP A 168 12.87 -5.98 -16.99
N GLU A 169 13.41 -4.79 -16.70
CA GLU A 169 13.61 -3.77 -17.76
C GLU A 169 15.04 -3.70 -18.30
N TYR A 170 16.10 -4.13 -17.60
CA TYR A 170 17.46 -4.15 -18.19
C TYR A 170 18.33 -5.26 -17.60
N SER A 171 18.61 -6.30 -18.40
CA SER A 171 19.43 -7.47 -18.07
C SER A 171 20.94 -7.20 -18.19
N GLY A 172 21.45 -6.15 -17.52
CA GLY A 172 22.79 -5.62 -17.79
C GLY A 172 23.81 -5.65 -16.65
N SER A 173 23.49 -6.07 -15.43
CA SER A 173 24.41 -5.93 -14.28
C SER A 173 24.64 -7.21 -13.49
N ASN A 174 25.93 -7.44 -13.19
CA ASN A 174 26.50 -8.57 -12.44
C ASN A 174 25.76 -8.85 -11.12
N GLU A 175 25.41 -10.12 -10.92
CA GLU A 175 24.60 -10.67 -9.83
C GLU A 175 25.39 -10.93 -8.53
N ASP A 176 26.38 -10.10 -8.20
CA ASP A 176 27.16 -10.28 -6.97
C ASP A 176 26.53 -9.48 -5.81
N GLY A 177 25.70 -10.13 -4.99
CA GLY A 177 25.39 -9.60 -3.65
C GLY A 177 23.95 -9.69 -3.14
N LEU A 178 23.29 -10.85 -3.25
CA LEU A 178 22.00 -11.12 -2.58
C LEU A 178 22.12 -12.06 -1.36
N GLU A 179 23.33 -12.24 -0.82
CA GLU A 179 23.53 -12.98 0.43
C GLU A 179 23.32 -12.07 1.65
N GLY A 180 22.25 -12.30 2.43
CA GLY A 180 22.23 -11.89 3.83
C GLY A 180 20.98 -11.19 4.37
N ILE A 181 19.94 -11.00 3.57
CA ILE A 181 18.92 -9.98 3.86
C ILE A 181 17.80 -10.45 4.80
N LEU A 182 17.56 -11.76 4.91
CA LEU A 182 16.51 -12.28 5.78
C LEU A 182 17.09 -13.18 6.87
N SER A 183 17.69 -12.54 7.87
CA SER A 183 17.81 -13.18 9.18
C SER A 183 16.44 -13.10 9.86
N MET A 184 15.80 -14.26 10.06
CA MET A 184 14.54 -14.37 10.81
C MET A 184 14.77 -14.46 12.32
N ASN A 185 15.81 -13.81 12.85
CA ASN A 185 16.20 -13.85 14.26
C ASN A 185 15.28 -13.01 15.18
N GLY A 186 14.05 -12.70 14.75
CA GLY A 186 13.09 -12.00 15.60
C GLY A 186 12.39 -12.94 16.58
N ASN A 187 11.89 -12.39 17.68
CA ASN A 187 11.14 -13.10 18.70
C ASN A 187 9.99 -13.90 18.05
N THR A 188 10.12 -15.22 18.03
CA THR A 188 9.24 -16.21 17.41
C THR A 188 7.84 -16.33 18.04
N GLY A 189 7.39 -15.32 18.81
CA GLY A 189 6.14 -15.34 19.57
C GLY A 189 4.94 -14.70 18.88
N GLU A 190 5.13 -13.77 17.95
CA GLU A 190 4.02 -13.06 17.31
C GLU A 190 3.68 -13.65 15.94
N THR A 191 2.42 -14.03 15.75
CA THR A 191 1.93 -14.57 14.48
C THR A 191 1.68 -13.45 13.47
N SER A 192 2.14 -13.63 12.24
CA SER A 192 1.83 -12.71 11.14
C SER A 192 0.32 -12.64 10.89
N VAL A 193 -0.19 -11.43 10.67
CA VAL A 193 -1.58 -11.19 10.26
C VAL A 193 -1.77 -11.26 8.73
N LEU A 194 -0.70 -11.51 7.98
CA LEU A 194 -0.71 -11.56 6.53
C LEU A 194 -1.54 -12.76 6.05
N LYS A 195 -2.66 -12.48 5.37
CA LYS A 195 -3.57 -13.51 4.85
C LYS A 195 -3.20 -13.97 3.45
N LYS A 196 -2.53 -13.11 2.66
CA LYS A 196 -2.14 -13.41 1.29
C LYS A 196 -0.78 -12.82 0.94
N LEU A 197 0.11 -13.68 0.44
CA LEU A 197 1.37 -13.28 -0.18
C LEU A 197 1.34 -13.67 -1.66
N THR A 198 1.78 -12.78 -2.54
CA THR A 198 1.94 -13.09 -3.96
C THR A 198 3.25 -12.52 -4.45
N LEU A 199 4.09 -13.39 -5.00
CA LEU A 199 5.40 -13.06 -5.52
C LEU A 199 5.41 -13.37 -7.02
N GLU A 200 5.43 -12.33 -7.85
CA GLU A 200 5.47 -12.43 -9.31
C GLU A 200 6.84 -12.01 -9.81
N THR A 201 7.53 -12.93 -10.46
CA THR A 201 8.80 -12.68 -11.14
C THR A 201 8.75 -13.33 -12.51
N VAL A 202 9.40 -12.71 -13.49
CA VAL A 202 9.62 -13.31 -14.82
C VAL A 202 10.66 -14.43 -14.72
N GLN A 203 11.60 -14.33 -13.76
CA GLN A 203 12.68 -15.31 -13.55
C GLN A 203 12.46 -16.11 -12.26
N LYS A 204 11.93 -17.33 -12.42
CA LYS A 204 11.60 -18.24 -11.31
C LYS A 204 12.79 -18.59 -10.42
N ASP A 205 14.00 -18.62 -10.97
CA ASP A 205 15.18 -19.09 -10.24
C ASP A 205 15.70 -18.04 -9.25
N VAL A 206 15.63 -16.75 -9.60
CA VAL A 206 15.92 -15.64 -8.68
C VAL A 206 15.07 -15.73 -7.43
N LEU A 207 13.75 -15.97 -7.57
CA LEU A 207 12.84 -16.09 -6.43
C LEU A 207 13.12 -17.33 -5.58
N LYS A 208 13.49 -18.46 -6.20
CA LYS A 208 13.86 -19.67 -5.45
C LYS A 208 15.10 -19.44 -4.59
N ASP A 209 16.12 -18.79 -5.13
CA ASP A 209 17.36 -18.54 -4.39
C ASP A 209 17.15 -17.52 -3.29
N LEU A 210 16.35 -16.50 -3.57
CA LEU A 210 15.83 -15.57 -2.56
C LEU A 210 15.18 -16.32 -1.40
N LEU A 211 14.16 -17.14 -1.67
CA LEU A 211 13.40 -17.91 -0.66
C LEU A 211 14.26 -18.94 0.07
N ARG A 212 15.24 -19.56 -0.60
CA ARG A 212 16.19 -20.49 0.04
C ARG A 212 17.08 -19.77 1.03
N SER A 213 17.53 -18.56 0.72
CA SER A 213 18.36 -17.76 1.63
C SER A 213 17.61 -17.37 2.90
N THR A 214 16.28 -17.18 2.82
CA THR A 214 15.44 -16.83 3.98
C THR A 214 15.18 -18.03 4.89
N MET A 215 14.97 -19.22 4.32
CA MET A 215 14.61 -20.42 5.09
C MET A 215 15.81 -21.13 5.73
N ARG A 216 17.04 -20.98 5.21
CA ARG A 216 18.22 -21.68 5.75
C ARG A 216 18.75 -21.11 7.07
N ARG A 217 18.34 -19.91 7.48
CA ARG A 217 18.87 -19.24 8.69
C ARG A 217 18.03 -19.43 9.95
N SER A 218 16.96 -20.23 9.92
CA SER A 218 16.09 -20.49 11.08
C SER A 218 16.35 -21.83 11.79
N GLY A 219 17.50 -22.48 11.55
CA GLY A 219 17.75 -23.88 11.94
C GLY A 219 19.09 -24.17 12.65
N THR A 220 19.70 -23.17 13.29
CA THR A 220 20.93 -23.31 14.12
C THR A 220 20.80 -22.45 15.35
#